data_AF-A0A3C0TM77-F1
#
_entry.id   AF-A0A3C0TM77-F1
#
_cell.length_a   1.000
_cell.length_b   1.000
_cell.length_c   1.000
_cell.angle_alpha   90.00
_cell.angle_beta   90.00
_cell.angle_gamma   90.00
#
_symmetry.space_group_name_H-M   'P 1'
#
loop_
_entity.id
_entity.type
_entity.pdbx_description
1 polymer ?
#
loop_
_entity_poly.entity_id
_entity_poly.type
_entity_poly.pdbx_seq_one_letter_code
_entity_poly.pdbx_strand_id
1 'polypeptide(L)' 'MVTELRKKYGFDVELVKKTDVGLFKRIVLPKFPALTIDDDLIFEGRDTTVEELEREVVKRRS' A
#
# COMPACT_ATOMS: atom_id res chain seq x y z
N MET A 1 14.37 1.09 2.29
CA MET A 1 13.23 0.20 2.53
C MET A 1 12.19 0.24 1.40
N VAL A 2 11.33 1.27 1.24
CA VAL A 2 10.31 1.27 0.15
C VAL A 2 10.91 1.42 -1.27
N THR A 3 11.99 2.19 -1.39
CA THR A 3 12.73 2.44 -2.64
C THR A 3 13.44 1.20 -3.20
N GLU A 4 13.77 0.21 -2.36
CA GLU A 4 14.47 -1.01 -2.77
C GLU A 4 13.50 -2.00 -3.43
N LEU A 5 12.29 -2.11 -2.89
CA LEU A 5 11.22 -2.94 -3.46
C LEU A 5 10.77 -2.44 -4.83
N ARG A 6 10.68 -1.11 -5.01
CA ARG A 6 10.41 -0.48 -6.31
C ARG A 6 11.42 -0.90 -7.38
N LYS A 7 12.72 -0.89 -7.06
CA LYS A 7 13.77 -1.31 -7.99
C LYS A 7 13.74 -2.81 -8.30
N LYS A 8 13.39 -3.64 -7.32
CA LYS A 8 13.44 -5.10 -7.43
C LYS A 8 12.26 -5.68 -8.22
N TYR A 9 11.07 -5.08 -8.10
CA TYR A 9 9.85 -5.63 -8.69
C TYR A 9 9.19 -4.73 -9.74
N GLY A 10 9.62 -3.48 -9.90
CA GLY A 10 9.12 -2.57 -10.93
C GLY A 10 7.74 -1.97 -10.63
N PHE A 11 7.33 -1.90 -9.36
CA PHE A 11 6.05 -1.28 -8.98
C PHE A 11 6.17 0.23 -8.82
N ASP A 12 5.10 0.95 -9.14
CA ASP A 12 4.96 2.34 -8.76
C ASP A 12 4.48 2.42 -7.30
N VAL A 13 5.03 3.35 -6.53
CA VAL A 13 4.72 3.47 -5.10
C VAL A 13 4.31 4.90 -4.81
N GLU A 14 3.04 5.07 -4.47
CA GLU A 14 2.46 6.35 -4.08
C GLU A 14 2.29 6.41 -2.56
N LEU A 15 2.91 7.40 -1.92
CA LEU A 15 2.75 7.66 -0.48
C LEU A 15 1.73 8.78 -0.29
N VAL A 16 0.48 8.41 -0.02
CA VAL A 16 -0.59 9.37 0.23
C VAL A 16 -0.64 9.73 1.71
N LYS A 17 -0.47 11.02 2.03
CA LYS A 17 -0.58 11.54 3.41
C LYS A 17 -2.01 11.97 3.71
N LYS A 18 -2.44 11.82 4.97
CA LYS A 18 -3.79 12.14 5.46
C LYS A 18 -4.28 13.55 5.07
N THR A 19 -3.37 14.51 4.92
CA THR A 19 -3.67 15.89 4.50
C THR A 19 -4.16 16.00 3.05
N ASP A 20 -3.74 15.09 2.16
CA ASP A 20 -4.13 15.07 0.74
C ASP A 20 -5.46 14.31 0.52
N VAL A 21 -5.79 13.39 1.43
CA VAL A 21 -7.02 12.58 1.38
C VAL A 21 -8.27 13.40 1.73
N GLY A 22 -8.10 14.56 2.38
CA GLY A 22 -9.21 15.46 2.76
C GLY A 22 -9.98 16.07 1.57
N LEU A 23 -9.50 15.90 0.34
CA LEU A 23 -10.19 16.34 -0.88
C LEU A 23 -11.26 15.35 -1.38
N PHE A 24 -11.27 14.10 -0.89
CA PHE A 24 -12.23 13.07 -1.28
C PHE A 24 -13.44 13.02 -0.33
N LYS A 25 -14.26 14.07 -0.35
CA LYS A 25 -15.39 14.32 0.59
C LYS A 25 -16.53 13.28 0.64
N ARG A 26 -16.40 12.07 0.07
CA ARG A 26 -17.46 11.03 0.10
C ARG A 26 -16.97 9.59 0.24
N ILE A 27 -15.69 9.36 0.49
CA ILE A 27 -15.13 8.00 0.56
C ILE A 27 -14.85 7.65 2.02
N VAL A 28 -15.33 6.49 2.47
CA VAL A 28 -14.95 5.92 3.77
C VAL A 28 -13.47 5.62 3.70
N LEU A 29 -12.67 6.41 4.42
CA LEU A 29 -11.22 6.21 4.44
C LEU A 29 -10.86 5.01 5.30
N PRO A 30 -9.91 4.17 4.86
CA PRO A 30 -9.41 3.09 5.68
C PRO A 30 -8.69 3.63 6.92
N LYS A 31 -8.59 2.81 7.96
CA LYS A 31 -7.78 3.12 9.14
C LYS A 31 -6.31 3.10 8.75
N PHE A 32 -5.67 4.26 8.84
CA PHE A 32 -4.24 4.41 8.60
C PHE A 32 -3.41 3.80 9.75
N PRO A 33 -2.21 3.27 9.46
CA PRO A 33 -1.62 3.05 8.13
C PRO A 33 -2.37 1.96 7.36
N ALA A 34 -2.53 2.16 6.06
CA ALA A 34 -3.23 1.24 5.16
C ALA A 34 -2.40 1.03 3.89
N LEU A 35 -2.45 -0.18 3.34
CA LEU A 35 -1.77 -0.55 2.11
C LEU A 35 -2.76 -1.17 1.13
N THR A 36 -2.77 -0.64 -0.08
CA THR A 36 -3.49 -1.18 -1.22
C THR A 36 -2.53 -1.70 -2.30
N ILE A 37 -2.89 -2.78 -2.98
CA ILE A 37 -2.19 -3.31 -4.15
C ILE A 37 -3.24 -3.55 -5.22
N ASP A 38 -3.10 -2.94 -6.40
CA ASP A 38 -4.08 -3.03 -7.50
C ASP A 38 -5.52 -2.72 -7.05
N ASP A 39 -5.70 -1.63 -6.29
CA ASP A 39 -6.97 -1.18 -5.68
C ASP A 39 -7.58 -2.10 -4.59
N ASP A 40 -6.98 -3.25 -4.30
CA ASP A 40 -7.38 -4.11 -3.18
C ASP A 40 -6.74 -3.68 -1.86
N LEU A 41 -7.53 -3.52 -0.79
CA LEU A 41 -7.04 -3.25 0.56
C LEU A 41 -6.46 -4.53 1.20
N ILE A 42 -5.16 -4.53 1.45
CA ILE A 42 -4.42 -5.71 1.94
C ILE A 42 -4.12 -5.63 3.43
N PHE A 43 -3.72 -4.44 3.89
CA PHE A 43 -3.42 -4.19 5.29
C PHE A 43 -4.08 -2.88 5.73
N GLU A 44 -4.62 -2.87 6.94
CA GLU A 44 -5.31 -1.72 7.53
C GLU A 44 -5.01 -1.63 9.03
N GLY A 45 -4.76 -0.41 9.52
CA GLY A 45 -4.59 -0.11 10.94
C GLY A 45 -3.30 -0.66 11.56
N ARG A 46 -2.34 -1.11 10.75
CA ARG A 46 -1.06 -1.65 11.21
C ARG A 46 0.07 -1.41 10.22
N ASP A 47 1.28 -1.26 10.75
CA ASP A 47 2.48 -1.28 9.92
C ASP A 47 2.66 -2.67 9.29
N THR A 48 3.15 -2.68 8.05
CA THR A 48 3.41 -3.89 7.27
C THR A 48 4.92 -4.08 7.13
N THR A 49 5.40 -5.31 7.30
CA THR A 49 6.82 -5.61 7.08
C THR A 49 7.14 -5.86 5.60
N VAL A 50 8.40 -5.75 5.23
CA VAL A 50 8.88 -6.02 3.85
C VAL A 50 8.55 -7.46 3.44
N GLU A 51 8.66 -8.41 4.35
CA GLU A 51 8.40 -9.84 4.10
C GLU A 51 6.91 -10.11 3.82
N GLU A 52 6.02 -9.45 4.56
CA GLU A 52 4.58 -9.53 4.34
C GLU A 52 4.19 -8.95 2.98
N LEU A 53 4.79 -7.81 2.61
CA LEU A 53 4.60 -7.20 1.30
C LEU A 53 5.09 -8.12 0.17
N GLU A 54 6.30 -8.67 0.29
CA GLU A 54 6.86 -9.56 -0.75
C GLU A 54 5.99 -10.81 -0.96
N ARG A 55 5.42 -11.39 0.10
CA ARG A 55 4.50 -12.54 -0.02
C ARG A 55 3.26 -12.21 -0.82
N GLU A 56 2.62 -11.08 -0.54
CA GLU A 56 1.40 -10.66 -1.25
C GLU A 56 1.66 -10.28 -2.71
N VAL A 57 2.84 -9.72 -3.00
CA VAL A 57 3.33 -9.46 -4.36
C VAL A 57 3.55 -10.76 -5.13
N VAL A 58 4.23 -11.74 -4.55
CA VAL A 58 4.55 -13.02 -5.21
C VAL A 58 3.27 -13.83 -5.47
N LYS A 59 2.35 -13.86 -4.51
CA LYS A 59 1.05 -14.55 -4.63
C LYS A 59 0.23 -14.07 -5.82
N ARG A 60 0.27 -12.78 -6.15
CA ARG A 60 -0.48 -12.19 -7.28
C ARG A 60 0.16 -12.42 -8.65
N ARG A 61 1.45 -12.77 -8.69
CA ARG A 61 2.18 -13.05 -9.94
C ARG A 61 2.18 -14.53 -10.35
N SER A 62 1.67 -15.42 -9.50
CA SER A 62 1.51 -16.87 -9.79
C SER A 62 0.10 -17.17 -10.24
#